data_AF-A0A1F4JS16-F1
#
_entry.id   AF-A0A1F4JS16-F1
#
_cell.length_a   1.000
_cell.length_b   1.000
_cell.length_c   1.000
_cell.angle_alpha   90.00
_cell.angle_beta   90.00
_cell.angle_gamma   90.00
#
_symmetry.space_group_name_H-M   'P 1'
#
loop_
_entity.id
_entity.type
_entity.pdbx_description
1 polymer ?
#
loop_
_entity_poly.entity_id
_entity_poly.type
_entity_poly.pdbx_seq_one_letter_code
_entity_poly.pdbx_strand_id
1 'polypeptide(L)'
;MQQHVGTIANLQSAGIIEINVEINMAQTHRAFELEYGVGETDQLHPAFFAELNRLPSMPDTDFVIHFDRFVSTLESDLRAEEQWMEDINFASVREHRALHAEALGVLHKAQARAMVGDVGLARRVVELLPEWLADHVLTMDAPLAAALKNTVGQKQQTAPILNAA
;
A
#
# COMPACT_ATOMS: atom_id res chain seq x y z
N MET A 1 18.37 -22.36 2.47
CA MET A 1 17.65 -22.17 3.74
C MET A 1 18.18 -20.91 4.39
N GLN A 2 17.44 -19.81 4.22
CA GLN A 2 17.27 -18.64 5.09
C GLN A 2 16.72 -17.52 4.21
N GLN A 3 15.43 -17.26 4.37
CA GLN A 3 14.72 -16.17 3.72
C GLN A 3 14.89 -14.92 4.59
N HIS A 4 15.29 -13.82 3.97
CA HIS A 4 15.35 -12.52 4.63
C HIS A 4 13.92 -11.96 4.63
N VAL A 5 13.19 -12.24 5.70
CA VAL A 5 11.86 -11.68 5.95
C VAL A 5 12.08 -10.26 6.46
N GLY A 6 11.73 -9.27 5.63
CA GLY A 6 11.68 -7.86 6.03
C GLY A 6 10.77 -7.73 7.24
N THR A 7 11.38 -7.56 8.41
CA THR A 7 10.66 -7.48 9.68
C THR A 7 10.47 -6.01 10.02
N ILE A 8 9.30 -5.67 10.54
CA ILE A 8 8.89 -4.34 11.06
C ILE A 8 9.64 -4.00 12.37
N ALA A 9 10.83 -4.54 12.55
CA ALA A 9 11.63 -4.44 13.77
C ALA A 9 12.31 -3.06 13.95
N ASN A 10 12.23 -2.14 12.99
CA ASN A 10 13.10 -0.96 13.00
C ASN A 10 12.41 0.39 13.26
N LEU A 11 11.27 0.41 13.97
CA LEU A 11 10.66 1.64 14.47
C LEU A 11 10.70 1.82 16.00
N GLN A 12 11.43 0.95 16.73
CA GLN A 12 11.50 1.02 18.19
C GLN A 12 12.80 1.57 18.81
N SER A 13 13.79 1.99 18.02
CA SER A 13 15.07 2.45 18.59
C SER A 13 15.52 3.78 17.99
N ALA A 14 15.28 4.86 18.73
CA ALA A 14 15.95 6.13 18.49
C ALA A 14 17.46 5.97 18.80
N GLY A 15 18.31 6.03 17.78
CA GLY A 15 19.77 5.96 17.95
C GLY A 15 20.56 5.75 16.65
N ILE A 16 20.71 6.84 15.88
CA ILE A 16 21.76 7.14 14.88
C ILE A 16 22.32 5.93 14.09
N ILE A 17 21.83 5.75 12.86
CA ILE A 17 22.65 5.29 11.72
C ILE A 17 22.25 6.14 10.52
N GLU A 18 23.16 6.99 10.05
CA GLU A 18 23.05 7.67 8.76
C GLU A 18 23.04 6.61 7.65
N ILE A 19 21.87 6.40 7.03
CA ILE A 19 21.75 5.68 5.76
C ILE A 19 21.39 6.75 4.73
N ASN A 20 22.41 7.32 4.10
CA ASN A 20 22.27 8.11 2.88
C ASN A 20 21.87 7.16 1.75
N VAL A 21 20.57 7.01 1.51
CA VAL A 21 20.06 6.45 0.26
C VAL A 21 19.30 7.57 -0.43
N GLU A 22 19.90 8.11 -1.49
CA GLU A 22 19.16 8.87 -2.49
C GLU A 22 18.11 7.93 -3.11
N ILE A 23 16.92 7.88 -2.51
CA ILE A 23 15.78 7.16 -3.07
C ILE A 23 15.31 7.96 -4.29
N ASN A 24 15.74 7.50 -5.46
CA ASN A 24 15.36 8.09 -6.74
C ASN A 24 13.88 7.80 -7.00
N MET A 25 13.03 8.82 -6.92
CA MET A 25 11.58 8.78 -7.12
C MET A 25 11.13 8.07 -8.42
N ALA A 26 12.02 7.95 -9.41
CA ALA A 26 11.76 7.22 -10.65
C ALA A 26 11.67 5.69 -10.47
N GLN A 27 12.31 5.11 -9.46
CA GLN A 27 12.27 3.65 -9.22
C GLN A 27 10.98 3.23 -8.50
N THR A 28 10.48 4.05 -7.58
CA THR A 28 9.19 3.86 -6.89
C THR A 28 8.02 3.90 -7.87
N HIS A 29 8.09 4.79 -8.87
CA HIS A 29 7.09 4.89 -9.93
C HIS A 29 7.02 3.62 -10.81
N ARG A 30 8.17 3.00 -11.12
CA ARG A 30 8.26 1.88 -12.07
C ARG A 30 7.89 0.51 -11.47
N ALA A 31 7.99 0.37 -10.15
CA ALA A 31 7.56 -0.82 -9.43
C ALA A 31 6.02 -0.91 -9.34
N PHE A 32 5.34 0.24 -9.32
CA PHE A 32 3.87 0.36 -9.28
C PHE A 32 3.20 0.34 -10.66
N GLU A 33 3.97 0.40 -11.76
CA GLU A 33 3.49 0.20 -13.15
C GLU A 33 3.05 -1.25 -13.42
N LEU A 34 2.86 -2.10 -12.40
CA LEU A 34 2.19 -3.40 -12.54
C LEU A 34 0.67 -3.23 -12.62
N GLU A 35 0.25 -2.37 -13.54
CA GLU A 35 -0.88 -2.53 -14.47
C GLU A 35 -1.89 -3.60 -14.05
N TYR A 36 -2.78 -3.24 -13.12
CA TYR A 36 -4.03 -3.94 -12.91
C TYR A 36 -4.85 -3.71 -14.17
N GLY A 37 -4.96 -4.72 -15.04
CA GLY A 37 -5.62 -4.67 -16.35
C GLY A 37 -7.13 -4.45 -16.29
N VAL A 38 -7.56 -3.36 -15.66
CA VAL A 38 -8.92 -2.85 -15.56
C VAL A 38 -8.79 -1.34 -15.74
N GLY A 39 -9.14 -0.85 -16.93
CA GLY A 39 -8.75 0.47 -17.46
C GLY A 39 -9.25 1.73 -16.75
N GLU A 40 -9.57 1.66 -15.45
CA GLU A 40 -10.02 2.79 -14.63
C GLU A 40 -9.09 3.10 -13.44
N THR A 41 -8.08 2.25 -13.15
CA THR A 41 -7.21 2.37 -11.96
C THR A 41 -5.90 3.13 -12.16
N ASP A 42 -5.49 3.42 -13.41
CA ASP A 42 -4.25 4.17 -13.70
C ASP A 42 -4.27 5.62 -13.17
N GLN A 43 -5.44 6.17 -12.83
CA GLN A 43 -5.59 7.53 -12.32
C GLN A 43 -5.64 7.63 -10.79
N LEU A 44 -5.83 6.51 -10.08
CA LEU A 44 -6.01 6.51 -8.61
C LEU A 44 -4.69 6.65 -7.85
N HIS A 45 -3.63 5.99 -8.32
CA HIS A 45 -2.32 6.00 -7.64
C HIS A 45 -1.57 7.34 -7.68
N PRO A 46 -1.58 8.12 -8.78
CA PRO A 46 -0.93 9.44 -8.80
C PRO A 46 -1.55 10.41 -7.78
N ALA A 47 -2.88 10.34 -7.57
CA ALA A 47 -3.57 11.17 -6.60
C ALA A 47 -3.19 10.80 -5.16
N PHE A 48 -3.10 9.50 -4.85
CA PHE A 48 -2.67 9.00 -3.55
C PHE A 48 -1.24 9.45 -3.19
N PHE A 49 -0.27 9.23 -4.09
CA PHE A 49 1.11 9.66 -3.87
C PHE A 49 1.27 11.18 -3.86
N ALA A 50 0.49 11.90 -4.69
CA ALA A 50 0.48 13.36 -4.64
C ALA A 50 0.00 13.89 -3.28
N GLU A 51 -0.99 13.24 -2.67
CA GLU A 51 -1.46 13.59 -1.33
C GLU A 51 -0.39 13.25 -0.27
N LEU A 52 0.16 12.04 -0.32
CA LEU A 52 1.23 11.59 0.59
C LEU A 52 2.44 12.55 0.56
N ASN A 53 2.83 13.01 -0.63
CA ASN A 53 3.94 13.94 -0.81
C ASN A 53 3.63 15.37 -0.34
N ARG A 54 2.36 15.77 -0.28
CA ARG A 54 1.97 17.12 0.20
C ARG A 54 1.88 17.20 1.72
N LEU A 55 1.45 16.12 2.38
CA LEU A 55 1.22 16.05 3.83
C LEU A 55 2.37 16.65 4.67
N PRO A 56 3.67 16.33 4.44
CA PRO A 56 4.75 16.86 5.27
C PRO A 56 4.82 18.39 5.30
N SER A 57 4.44 19.04 4.18
CA SER A 57 4.55 20.49 4.00
C SER A 57 3.36 21.28 4.56
N MET A 58 2.27 20.61 4.92
CA MET A 58 1.04 21.27 5.36
C MET A 58 1.18 21.89 6.75
N PRO A 59 0.57 23.06 7.01
CA PRO A 59 0.38 23.57 8.37
C PRO A 59 -0.34 22.56 9.25
N ASP A 60 -0.07 22.54 10.57
CA ASP A 60 -0.63 21.53 11.49
C ASP A 60 -2.17 21.43 11.43
N THR A 61 -2.86 22.56 11.30
CA THR A 61 -4.34 22.59 11.19
C THR A 61 -4.86 21.86 9.97
N ASP A 62 -4.18 22.02 8.83
CA ASP A 62 -4.57 21.39 7.57
C ASP A 62 -4.08 19.94 7.54
N PHE A 63 -2.88 19.70 8.04
CA PHE A 63 -2.27 18.37 8.16
C PHE A 63 -3.20 17.39 8.88
N VAL A 64 -3.80 17.77 10.01
CA VAL A 64 -4.70 16.87 10.75
C VAL A 64 -5.90 16.43 9.89
N ILE A 65 -6.50 17.36 9.15
CA ILE A 65 -7.66 17.10 8.29
C ILE A 65 -7.27 16.21 7.11
N HIS A 66 -6.13 16.50 6.49
CA HIS A 66 -5.65 15.76 5.33
C HIS A 66 -5.11 14.38 5.70
N PHE A 67 -4.44 14.24 6.85
CA PHE A 67 -3.97 12.96 7.36
C PHE A 67 -5.14 12.03 7.69
N ASP A 68 -6.21 12.53 8.30
CA ASP A 68 -7.44 11.78 8.56
C ASP A 68 -8.06 11.22 7.27
N ARG A 69 -8.19 12.08 6.25
CA ARG A 69 -8.68 11.68 4.92
C ARG A 69 -7.76 10.66 4.26
N PHE A 70 -6.46 10.87 4.34
CA PHE A 70 -5.46 9.97 3.78
C PHE A 70 -5.57 8.56 4.40
N VAL A 71 -5.67 8.47 5.74
CA VAL A 71 -5.86 7.18 6.44
C VAL A 71 -7.15 6.50 5.99
N SER A 72 -8.25 7.24 5.88
CA SER A 72 -9.53 6.69 5.41
C SER A 72 -9.46 6.18 3.97
N THR A 73 -8.77 6.89 3.07
CA THR A 73 -8.57 6.44 1.68
C THR A 73 -7.75 5.15 1.65
N LEU A 74 -6.62 5.12 2.37
CA LEU A 74 -5.76 3.94 2.42
C LEU A 74 -6.51 2.72 2.98
N GLU A 75 -7.30 2.88 4.06
CA GLU A 75 -8.11 1.78 4.60
C GLU A 75 -9.11 1.23 3.57
N SER A 76 -9.74 2.11 2.79
CA SER A 76 -10.66 1.71 1.72
C SER A 76 -9.95 0.91 0.62
N ASP A 77 -8.76 1.35 0.21
CA ASP A 77 -7.96 0.68 -0.82
C ASP A 77 -7.49 -0.71 -0.34
N LEU A 78 -6.96 -0.82 0.88
CA LEU A 78 -6.55 -2.09 1.48
C LEU A 78 -7.73 -3.06 1.63
N ARG A 79 -8.93 -2.55 1.96
CA ARG A 79 -10.14 -3.39 2.04
C ARG A 79 -10.58 -3.92 0.68
N ALA A 80 -10.47 -3.11 -0.38
CA ALA A 80 -10.78 -3.55 -1.73
C ALA A 80 -9.80 -4.65 -2.18
N GLU A 81 -8.52 -4.49 -1.91
CA GLU A 81 -7.50 -5.51 -2.17
C GLU A 81 -7.76 -6.81 -1.39
N GLU A 82 -8.13 -6.69 -0.11
CA GLU A 82 -8.51 -7.84 0.71
C GLU A 82 -9.70 -8.61 0.15
N GLN A 83 -10.65 -7.92 -0.48
CA GLN A 83 -11.76 -8.56 -1.17
C GLN A 83 -11.29 -9.31 -2.42
N TRP A 84 -10.40 -8.71 -3.22
CA TRP A 84 -9.84 -9.38 -4.39
C TRP A 84 -9.07 -10.66 -4.03
N MET A 85 -8.33 -10.63 -2.91
CA MET A 85 -7.66 -11.81 -2.39
C MET A 85 -8.65 -12.93 -2.04
N GLU A 86 -9.79 -12.60 -1.43
CA GLU A 86 -10.84 -13.58 -1.13
C GLU A 86 -11.47 -14.16 -2.39
N ASP A 87 -11.80 -13.30 -3.35
CA ASP A 87 -12.50 -13.69 -4.58
C ASP A 87 -11.73 -14.72 -5.42
N ILE A 88 -10.39 -14.73 -5.31
CA ILE A 88 -9.52 -15.68 -6.01
C ILE A 88 -8.94 -16.78 -5.11
N ASN A 89 -9.33 -16.85 -3.83
CA ASN A 89 -8.73 -17.72 -2.81
C ASN A 89 -7.19 -17.60 -2.79
N PHE A 90 -6.68 -16.36 -2.71
CA PHE A 90 -5.25 -16.09 -2.77
C PHE A 90 -4.48 -16.79 -1.65
N ALA A 91 -3.39 -17.48 -2.01
CA ALA A 91 -2.69 -18.40 -1.11
C ALA A 91 -2.12 -17.72 0.15
N SER A 92 -1.68 -16.46 0.04
CA SER A 92 -1.04 -15.72 1.14
C SER A 92 -1.95 -14.68 1.79
N VAL A 93 -3.28 -14.83 1.65
CA VAL A 93 -4.27 -13.85 2.15
C VAL A 93 -4.12 -13.53 3.65
N ARG A 94 -3.72 -14.51 4.46
CA ARG A 94 -3.55 -14.34 5.90
C ARG A 94 -2.37 -13.45 6.23
N GLU A 95 -1.22 -13.73 5.62
CA GLU A 95 0.02 -12.97 5.82
C GLU A 95 -0.12 -11.54 5.27
N HIS A 96 -0.80 -11.38 4.14
CA HIS A 96 -1.07 -10.07 3.54
C HIS A 96 -1.96 -9.19 4.42
N ARG A 97 -3.07 -9.73 4.92
CA ARG A 97 -3.94 -9.03 5.89
C ARG A 97 -3.25 -8.66 7.18
N ALA A 98 -2.33 -9.49 7.66
CA ALA A 98 -1.58 -9.18 8.87
C ALA A 98 -0.71 -7.91 8.68
N LEU A 99 -0.08 -7.76 7.51
CA LEU A 99 0.69 -6.56 7.18
C LEU A 99 -0.21 -5.32 7.07
N HIS A 100 -1.39 -5.44 6.44
CA HIS A 100 -2.38 -4.34 6.40
C HIS A 100 -2.80 -3.91 7.80
N ALA A 101 -3.18 -4.88 8.64
CA ALA A 101 -3.63 -4.62 10.00
C ALA A 101 -2.54 -3.94 10.85
N GLU A 102 -1.27 -4.31 10.65
CA GLU A 102 -0.15 -3.67 11.33
C GLU A 102 0.04 -2.21 10.89
N ALA A 103 0.04 -1.96 9.58
CA ALA A 103 0.14 -0.61 9.02
C ALA A 103 -1.01 0.29 9.49
N LEU A 104 -2.25 -0.18 9.37
CA LEU A 104 -3.44 0.53 9.85
C LEU A 104 -3.40 0.75 11.38
N GLY A 105 -2.87 -0.20 12.14
CA GLY A 105 -2.68 -0.06 13.58
C GLY A 105 -1.73 1.09 13.95
N VAL A 106 -0.67 1.32 13.16
CA VAL A 106 0.25 2.45 13.35
C VAL A 106 -0.42 3.77 12.93
N LEU A 107 -1.10 3.77 11.79
CA LEU A 107 -1.81 4.95 11.26
C LEU A 107 -2.90 5.43 12.23
N HIS A 108 -3.73 4.53 12.76
CA HIS A 108 -4.78 4.89 13.73
C HIS A 108 -4.21 5.44 15.04
N LYS A 109 -3.08 4.91 15.53
CA LYS A 109 -2.40 5.48 16.71
C LYS A 109 -1.91 6.90 16.44
N ALA A 110 -1.38 7.14 15.25
CA ALA A 110 -0.93 8.46 14.83
C ALA A 110 -2.09 9.45 14.65
N GLN A 111 -3.19 8.99 14.04
CA GLN A 111 -4.41 9.76 13.82
C GLN A 111 -5.02 10.20 15.15
N ALA A 112 -5.16 9.29 16.12
CA ALA A 112 -5.69 9.60 17.44
C ALA A 112 -4.89 10.69 18.17
N ARG A 113 -3.56 10.73 18.00
CA ARG A 113 -2.69 11.79 18.55
C ARG A 113 -2.83 13.10 17.79
N ALA A 114 -2.86 13.04 16.46
CA ALA A 114 -3.04 14.21 15.61
C ALA A 114 -4.35 14.95 15.92
N MET A 115 -5.44 14.22 16.20
CA MET A 115 -6.75 14.78 16.57
C MET A 115 -6.73 15.63 17.85
N VAL A 116 -5.77 15.41 18.75
CA VAL A 116 -5.60 16.21 19.98
C VAL A 116 -4.45 17.23 19.86
N GLY A 117 -3.96 17.47 18.64
CA GLY A 117 -2.91 18.44 18.33
C GLY A 117 -1.47 17.92 18.44
N ASP A 118 -1.26 16.65 18.82
CA ASP A 118 0.08 16.02 18.78
C ASP A 118 0.33 15.38 17.41
N VAL A 119 0.74 16.20 16.44
CA VAL A 119 1.00 15.76 15.05
C VAL A 119 2.33 15.03 14.87
N GLY A 120 3.20 15.02 15.89
CA GLY A 120 4.59 14.55 15.74
C GLY A 120 4.70 13.09 15.29
N LEU A 121 3.84 12.22 15.81
CA LEU A 121 3.81 10.82 15.38
C LEU A 121 3.31 10.68 13.94
N ALA A 122 2.22 11.37 13.58
CA ALA A 122 1.65 11.31 12.25
C ALA A 122 2.60 11.82 11.18
N ARG A 123 3.36 12.90 11.45
CA ARG A 123 4.40 13.40 10.53
C ARG A 123 5.50 12.36 10.30
N ARG A 124 5.98 11.71 11.36
CA ARG A 124 6.96 10.62 11.21
C ARG A 124 6.41 9.43 10.44
N VAL A 125 5.14 9.06 10.66
CA VAL A 125 4.50 7.97 9.91
C VAL A 125 4.44 8.32 8.42
N VAL A 126 4.05 9.55 8.07
CA VAL A 126 4.03 10.03 6.68
C VAL A 126 5.41 9.98 6.02
N GLU A 127 6.49 10.28 6.74
CA GLU A 127 7.86 10.20 6.21
C GLU A 127 8.29 8.77 5.87
N LEU A 128 7.83 7.78 6.63
CA LEU A 128 8.23 6.38 6.51
C LEU A 128 7.32 5.57 5.58
N LEU A 129 6.09 6.04 5.36
CA LEU A 129 5.09 5.31 4.61
C LEU A 129 5.48 5.05 3.13
N PRO A 130 6.17 5.95 2.41
CA PRO A 130 6.61 5.66 1.04
C PRO A 130 7.51 4.43 0.92
N GLU A 131 8.43 4.22 1.88
CA GLU A 131 9.33 3.07 1.90
C GLU A 131 8.54 1.78 2.13
N TRP A 132 7.67 1.77 3.15
CA TRP A 132 6.81 0.63 3.43
C TRP A 132 5.92 0.27 2.23
N LEU A 133 5.32 1.27 1.56
CA LEU A 133 4.48 1.05 0.38
C LEU A 133 5.28 0.41 -0.77
N ALA A 134 6.49 0.90 -1.03
CA ALA A 134 7.33 0.35 -2.09
C ALA A 134 7.66 -1.14 -1.84
N ASP A 135 8.02 -1.48 -0.60
CA ASP A 135 8.29 -2.86 -0.21
C ASP A 135 7.04 -3.74 -0.27
N HIS A 136 5.90 -3.23 0.21
CA HIS A 136 4.62 -3.93 0.17
C HIS A 136 4.24 -4.32 -1.26
N VAL A 137 4.30 -3.36 -2.19
CA VAL A 137 3.90 -3.59 -3.57
C VAL A 137 4.80 -4.57 -4.29
N LEU A 138 6.10 -4.50 -4.03
CA LEU A 138 7.06 -5.42 -4.63
C LEU A 138 6.90 -6.86 -4.12
N THR A 139 6.56 -7.02 -2.85
CA THR A 139 6.62 -8.34 -2.17
C THR A 139 5.27 -9.01 -1.99
N MET A 140 4.18 -8.24 -1.95
CA MET A 140 2.83 -8.71 -1.66
C MET A 140 1.89 -8.50 -2.85
N ASP A 141 1.81 -7.27 -3.37
CA ASP A 141 0.83 -6.90 -4.40
C ASP A 141 1.22 -7.45 -5.78
N ALA A 142 2.51 -7.43 -6.14
CA ALA A 142 2.97 -7.96 -7.42
C ALA A 142 2.60 -9.45 -7.63
N PRO A 143 2.79 -10.36 -6.64
CA PRO A 143 2.24 -11.71 -6.69
C PRO A 143 0.70 -11.77 -6.83
N LEU A 144 -0.04 -10.91 -6.13
CA LEU A 144 -1.50 -10.85 -6.21
C LEU A 144 -1.95 -10.42 -7.62
N ALA A 145 -1.34 -9.38 -8.19
CA ALA A 145 -1.61 -8.90 -9.53
C ALA A 145 -1.39 -10.00 -10.59
N ALA A 146 -0.31 -10.79 -10.46
CA ALA A 146 -0.07 -11.93 -11.33
C ALA A 146 -1.16 -13.01 -11.19
N ALA A 147 -1.61 -13.31 -9.97
CA ALA A 147 -2.69 -14.27 -9.72
C ALA A 147 -4.05 -13.80 -10.28
N LEU A 148 -4.37 -12.52 -10.14
CA LEU A 148 -5.58 -11.91 -10.70
C LEU A 148 -5.59 -12.00 -12.23
N LYS A 149 -4.49 -11.64 -12.90
CA LYS A 149 -4.33 -11.76 -14.36
C LYS A 149 -4.57 -13.19 -14.84
N ASN A 150 -4.00 -14.18 -14.13
CA ASN A 150 -4.19 -15.60 -14.45
C ASN A 150 -5.66 -16.04 -14.28
N THR A 151 -6.34 -15.56 -13.23
CA THR A 151 -7.75 -15.90 -12.98
C THR A 151 -8.68 -15.34 -14.06
N VAL A 152 -8.45 -14.10 -14.51
CA VAL A 152 -9.19 -13.49 -15.62
C VAL A 152 -8.93 -14.24 -16.92
N GLY A 153 -7.67 -14.58 -17.20
CA GLY A 153 -7.29 -15.36 -18.39
C GLY A 153 -7.93 -16.75 -18.43
N GLN A 154 -8.06 -17.42 -17.28
CA GLN A 154 -8.76 -18.71 -17.19
C GLN A 154 -10.27 -18.58 -17.46
N LYS A 155 -10.95 -17.57 -16.89
CA LYS A 155 -12.37 -17.33 -17.15
C LYS A 155 -12.66 -17.11 -18.64
N GLN A 156 -11.78 -16.39 -19.35
CA GLN A 156 -11.90 -16.15 -20.80
C GLN A 156 -11.67 -17.42 -21.64
N GLN A 157 -10.79 -18.32 -21.21
CA GLN A 157 -10.53 -19.59 -21.92
C GLN A 157 -11.63 -20.64 -21.70
N THR A 158 -12.37 -20.57 -20.60
CA THR A 158 -13.46 -21.52 -20.29
C THR A 158 -14.83 -21.15 -20.88
N ALA A 159 -14.95 -20.02 -21.61
CA ALA A 159 -16.19 -19.68 -22.31
C ALA A 159 -16.48 -20.72 -23.41
N PRO A 160 -17.70 -21.28 -23.49
CA PRO A 160 -17.98 -22.40 -24.38
C PRO A 160 -17.78 -21.98 -25.83
N ILE A 161 -16.91 -22.71 -26.54
CA ILE A 161 -16.87 -22.71 -28.00
C ILE A 161 -18.21 -23.30 -28.46
N LEU A 162 -19.20 -22.45 -28.70
CA LEU A 162 -20.41 -22.84 -29.40
C LEU A 162 -19.99 -23.15 -30.85
N ASN A 163 -19.66 -24.41 -31.11
CA ASN A 163 -19.56 -24.94 -32.47
C ASN A 163 -20.95 -24.82 -33.11
N ALA A 164 -21.12 -23.79 -33.96
CA ALA A 164 -22.21 -23.72 -34.90
C ALA A 164 -22.04 -24.85 -35.93
N ALA A 165 -22.97 -25.80 -35.90
CA ALA A 165 -23.21 -26.79 -36.93
C ALA A 165 -24.02 -26.18 -38.08
#